data_AF-A0AAW7NY76-F1
#
_entry.id   AF-A0AAW7NY76-F1
#
_cell.length_a   1.000
_cell.length_b   1.000
_cell.length_c   1.000
_cell.angle_alpha   90.00
_cell.angle_beta   90.00
_cell.angle_gamma   90.00
#
_symmetry.space_group_name_H-M   'P 1'
#
loop_
_entity.id
_entity.type
_entity.pdbx_description
1 polymer ?
#
loop_
_entity_poly.entity_id
_entity_poly.type
_entity_poly.pdbx_seq_one_letter_code
_entity_poly.pdbx_strand_id
1 'polypeptide(L)'
;VHVHDYKLSTRPQIAKAVENADKVNVNGQYVAKNSLNRFALQPEALPANRTTYTKLVFNDNLPSGFKLDVEKTKEANKGYDVSYNEKTNFLSFTAKKEILDAVNKERAKEYQLGALSVWGRPQNDAADYENVFEMVVNGGGSNGYVRKSNKVLIHTPGKQDPNKPNDPKNPNRDPLRPEKHNYNEQGKLVDGKEMLPEGINYYVSKWTNRPNKNDKSGKEAIAKGFAYIEDYQDDAVTPLESRFQVKDSEGKAVNGLKMYHVLDRKTLSKALNDMIDRSGISPKGAFYMWVAEKPEEFYKAYVQTGMDLYFHTPMQNKKGFTGKYTNQTFQVQFGNGYYSNVVVNHVPELKVQKQVYNKLGDGQNLDGKLIKLGDKFYYYLDGAKLPSDRGEALKEYRFFDDFDQKGDEFTGEYKAIAGVDIKLKDGSVIKAGTDLSQYAELKYDKAKGIVEISMKQDFLDKVDNASEFDVNAAIQMKRISAGTFENTYKNVVNGHELVSNTVKTSTPEPEKPQPKKPTPAPTAQKPTLPQTGEHSSTGLVALGLSMLAGFGFFGLKKRKENQ
;
A
#
# COMPACT_ATOMS: atom_id res chain seq x y z
N VAL A 1 14.04 85.45 -40.18
CA VAL A 1 14.63 84.20 -39.64
C VAL A 1 13.50 83.42 -38.99
N HIS A 2 13.12 82.25 -39.52
CA HIS A 2 12.14 81.38 -38.87
C HIS A 2 12.91 80.34 -38.05
N VAL A 3 12.87 80.47 -36.73
CA VAL A 3 13.35 79.45 -35.81
C VAL A 3 12.25 78.41 -35.66
N HIS A 4 12.59 77.13 -35.87
CA HIS A 4 11.70 76.00 -35.58
C HIS A 4 12.25 75.28 -34.35
N ASP A 5 11.48 75.25 -33.27
CA ASP A 5 11.85 74.50 -32.08
C ASP A 5 11.50 73.02 -32.27
N TYR A 6 12.46 72.14 -32.01
CA TYR A 6 12.24 70.69 -32.00
C TYR A 6 12.12 70.21 -30.54
N LYS A 7 11.00 69.55 -30.23
CA LYS A 7 10.82 68.86 -28.93
C LYS A 7 11.26 67.40 -29.07
N LEU A 8 12.49 67.10 -28.66
CA LEU A 8 12.99 65.73 -28.58
C LEU A 8 12.53 65.10 -27.26
N SER A 9 11.89 63.93 -27.31
CA SER A 9 11.55 63.13 -26.12
C SER A 9 12.16 61.74 -26.26
N THR A 10 13.18 61.47 -25.45
CA THR A 10 13.72 60.12 -25.24
C THR A 10 13.13 59.55 -23.97
N ARG A 11 12.89 58.24 -23.95
CA ARG A 11 12.26 57.54 -22.83
C ARG A 11 12.99 56.21 -22.61
N PRO A 12 13.46 55.92 -21.39
CA PRO A 12 14.29 54.75 -21.11
C PRO A 12 13.50 53.46 -21.35
N GLN A 13 14.17 52.40 -21.81
CA GLN A 13 13.59 51.06 -21.70
C GLN A 13 13.73 50.58 -20.26
N ILE A 14 12.90 49.60 -19.89
CA ILE A 14 12.99 48.95 -18.59
C ILE A 14 13.03 47.44 -18.82
N ALA A 15 13.87 46.75 -18.07
CA ALA A 15 14.05 45.32 -18.14
C ALA A 15 13.67 44.66 -16.81
N LYS A 16 13.07 43.48 -16.89
CA LYS A 16 12.87 42.58 -15.76
C LYS A 16 13.80 41.41 -15.92
N ALA A 17 14.53 41.08 -14.87
CA ALA A 17 15.30 39.85 -14.76
C ALA A 17 14.75 39.00 -13.62
N VAL A 18 15.02 37.70 -13.67
CA VAL A 18 14.66 36.77 -12.61
C VAL A 18 15.84 35.88 -12.26
N GLU A 19 16.14 35.84 -10.98
CA GLU A 19 17.28 35.11 -10.42
C GLU A 19 16.83 34.26 -9.22
N ASN A 20 17.53 33.17 -8.94
CA ASN A 20 17.36 32.44 -7.69
C ASN A 20 18.05 33.17 -6.51
N ALA A 21 17.99 32.59 -5.32
CA ALA A 21 18.63 33.13 -4.11
C ALA A 21 20.15 33.38 -4.24
N ASP A 22 20.82 32.66 -5.13
CA ASP A 22 22.27 32.76 -5.37
C ASP A 22 22.61 33.68 -6.56
N LYS A 23 21.64 34.47 -7.04
CA LYS A 23 21.78 35.41 -8.17
C LYS A 23 22.03 34.72 -9.52
N VAL A 24 21.68 33.44 -9.65
CA VAL A 24 21.72 32.73 -10.94
C VAL A 24 20.45 33.05 -11.72
N ASN A 25 20.59 33.38 -13.00
CA ASN A 25 19.44 33.61 -13.89
C ASN A 25 18.58 32.34 -14.02
N VAL A 26 17.28 32.47 -13.77
CA VAL A 26 16.30 31.37 -13.86
C VAL A 26 15.16 31.67 -14.84
N ASN A 27 15.35 32.62 -15.75
CA ASN A 27 14.36 32.95 -16.77
C ASN A 27 14.16 31.77 -17.73
N GLY A 28 12.92 31.28 -17.82
CA GLY A 28 12.56 30.08 -18.58
C GLY A 28 13.15 28.80 -18.01
N GLN A 29 13.63 28.80 -16.76
CA GLN A 29 14.22 27.63 -16.10
C GLN A 29 13.27 27.06 -15.04
N TYR A 30 13.58 25.84 -14.60
CA TYR A 30 12.88 25.19 -13.50
C TYR A 30 13.51 25.55 -12.15
N VAL A 31 12.67 25.83 -11.17
CA VAL A 31 13.04 25.93 -9.75
C VAL A 31 12.00 25.17 -8.92
N ALA A 32 12.40 24.66 -7.76
CA ALA A 32 11.52 23.93 -6.87
C ALA A 32 10.42 24.83 -6.30
N LYS A 33 9.25 24.23 -6.03
CA LYS A 33 8.22 24.84 -5.18
C LYS A 33 8.84 25.32 -3.87
N ASN A 34 8.41 26.48 -3.37
CA ASN A 34 8.89 27.13 -2.16
C ASN A 34 10.37 27.58 -2.18
N SER A 35 11.06 27.51 -3.32
CA SER A 35 12.41 28.09 -3.47
C SER A 35 12.37 29.62 -3.49
N LEU A 36 13.35 30.27 -2.86
CA LEU A 36 13.46 31.72 -2.87
C LEU A 36 14.02 32.23 -4.20
N ASN A 37 13.30 33.18 -4.81
CA ASN A 37 13.66 33.81 -6.08
C ASN A 37 13.52 35.34 -5.97
N ARG A 38 14.22 36.06 -6.86
CA ARG A 38 14.24 37.52 -6.97
C ARG A 38 13.84 37.95 -8.38
N PHE A 39 12.76 38.73 -8.50
CA PHE A 39 12.56 39.56 -9.68
C PHE A 39 13.34 40.88 -9.50
N ALA A 40 14.24 41.18 -10.42
CA ALA A 40 14.98 42.43 -10.46
C ALA A 40 14.31 43.38 -11.46
N LEU A 41 13.87 44.55 -10.98
CA LEU A 41 13.25 45.59 -11.81
C LEU A 41 14.34 46.58 -12.21
N GLN A 42 14.78 46.53 -13.46
CA GLN A 42 15.97 47.23 -13.96
C GLN A 42 15.55 48.35 -14.93
N PRO A 43 15.41 49.60 -14.45
CA PRO A 43 15.32 50.74 -15.36
C PRO A 43 16.68 50.97 -16.06
N GLU A 44 16.66 51.27 -17.36
CA GLU A 44 17.84 51.85 -18.03
C GLU A 44 18.16 53.25 -17.49
N ALA A 45 19.29 53.79 -17.92
CA ALA A 45 19.69 55.15 -17.63
C ALA A 45 18.59 56.13 -18.04
N LEU A 46 18.15 56.95 -17.10
CA LEU A 46 17.22 58.04 -17.38
C LEU A 46 17.93 59.04 -18.31
N PRO A 47 17.26 59.53 -19.37
CA PRO A 47 17.91 60.34 -20.38
C PRO A 47 18.38 61.69 -19.82
N ALA A 48 19.41 62.23 -20.48
CA ALA A 48 19.78 63.64 -20.36
C ALA A 48 18.63 64.55 -20.82
N ASN A 49 18.61 65.77 -20.30
CA ASN A 49 17.58 66.80 -20.54
C ASN A 49 16.15 66.38 -20.16
N ARG A 50 16.01 65.43 -19.22
CA ARG A 50 14.72 65.00 -18.68
C ARG A 50 13.98 66.16 -17.98
N THR A 51 12.65 66.08 -17.96
CA THR A 51 11.80 66.97 -17.16
C THR A 51 12.05 66.75 -15.67
N THR A 52 11.57 67.66 -14.81
CA THR A 52 11.59 67.42 -13.36
C THR A 52 10.69 66.24 -13.03
N TYR A 53 11.23 65.24 -12.33
CA TYR A 53 10.45 64.10 -11.87
C TYR A 53 9.88 64.43 -10.48
N THR A 54 8.57 64.65 -10.40
CA THR A 54 7.84 64.86 -9.15
C THR A 54 7.26 63.56 -8.59
N LYS A 55 7.13 62.54 -9.43
CA LYS A 55 6.68 61.20 -9.03
C LYS A 55 7.40 60.13 -9.84
N LEU A 56 7.93 59.13 -9.16
CA LEU A 56 8.53 57.95 -9.77
C LEU A 56 8.02 56.71 -9.03
N VAL A 57 7.24 55.88 -9.73
CA VAL A 57 6.59 54.70 -9.15
C VAL A 57 6.88 53.47 -10.00
N PHE A 58 7.11 52.34 -9.35
CA PHE A 58 7.22 51.04 -10.01
C PHE A 58 6.10 50.12 -9.52
N ASN A 59 5.28 49.63 -10.44
CA ASN A 59 4.11 48.81 -10.16
C ASN A 59 4.32 47.39 -10.71
N ASP A 60 4.04 46.38 -9.91
CA ASP A 60 4.27 44.97 -10.24
C ASP A 60 3.06 44.14 -9.79
N ASN A 61 2.36 43.54 -10.76
CA ASN A 61 1.28 42.58 -10.48
C ASN A 61 1.90 41.19 -10.43
N LEU A 62 2.17 40.69 -9.22
CA LEU A 62 2.85 39.41 -9.06
C LEU A 62 1.93 38.26 -9.53
N PRO A 63 2.50 37.23 -10.17
CA PRO A 63 1.72 36.11 -10.67
C PRO A 63 0.99 35.39 -9.54
N SER A 64 -0.19 34.86 -9.83
CA SER A 64 -0.95 34.04 -8.89
C SER A 64 -0.11 32.86 -8.37
N GLY A 65 -0.20 32.59 -7.07
CA GLY A 65 0.58 31.54 -6.41
C GLY A 65 2.06 31.88 -6.19
N PHE A 66 2.53 33.10 -6.50
CA PHE A 66 3.86 33.57 -6.10
C PHE A 66 3.75 34.37 -4.80
N LYS A 67 4.27 33.81 -3.70
CA LYS A 67 4.20 34.42 -2.39
C LYS A 67 5.33 35.41 -2.20
N LEU A 68 5.01 36.69 -2.03
CA LEU A 68 5.98 37.75 -1.76
C LEU A 68 6.61 37.58 -0.38
N ASP A 69 7.93 37.79 -0.31
CA ASP A 69 8.69 37.99 0.91
C ASP A 69 8.76 39.50 1.19
N VAL A 70 7.75 40.01 1.90
CA VAL A 70 7.52 41.46 2.09
C VAL A 70 8.69 42.11 2.80
N GLU A 71 9.19 41.49 3.85
CA GLU A 71 10.28 42.02 4.68
C GLU A 71 11.58 42.10 3.88
N LYS A 72 11.98 41.00 3.22
CA LYS A 72 13.19 40.98 2.40
C LYS A 72 13.11 41.96 1.22
N THR A 73 11.91 42.12 0.65
CA THR A 73 11.65 43.12 -0.40
C THR A 73 11.78 44.54 0.15
N LYS A 74 11.20 44.87 1.31
CA LYS A 74 11.36 46.21 1.92
C LYS A 74 12.82 46.53 2.23
N GLU A 75 13.53 45.57 2.82
CA GLU A 75 14.92 45.73 3.22
C GLU A 75 15.84 45.97 2.02
N ALA A 76 15.57 45.31 0.89
CA ALA A 76 16.35 45.49 -0.33
C ALA A 76 16.11 46.83 -1.06
N ASN A 77 15.05 47.59 -0.69
CA ASN A 77 14.60 48.77 -1.44
C ASN A 77 14.38 50.01 -0.54
N LYS A 78 15.29 50.28 0.42
CA LYS A 78 15.14 51.35 1.44
C LYS A 78 14.85 52.76 0.92
N GLY A 79 15.28 53.07 -0.31
CA GLY A 79 15.03 54.35 -0.98
C GLY A 79 13.59 54.55 -1.49
N TYR A 80 12.72 53.56 -1.27
CA TYR A 80 11.35 53.53 -1.77
C TYR A 80 10.37 53.24 -0.63
N ASP A 81 9.17 53.81 -0.72
CA ASP A 81 8.02 53.36 0.04
C ASP A 81 7.40 52.16 -0.67
N VAL A 82 7.38 51.01 0.01
CA VAL A 82 6.93 49.73 -0.55
C VAL A 82 5.56 49.36 0.00
N SER A 83 4.55 49.36 -0.86
CA SER A 83 3.18 48.93 -0.53
C SER A 83 2.83 47.62 -1.23
N TYR A 84 2.24 46.67 -0.50
CA TYR A 84 1.79 45.39 -1.05
C TYR A 84 0.33 45.14 -0.68
N ASN A 85 -0.48 44.79 -1.68
CA ASN A 85 -1.85 44.32 -1.49
C ASN A 85 -1.90 42.82 -1.80
N GLU A 86 -2.06 42.01 -0.75
CA GLU A 86 -2.11 40.55 -0.85
C GLU A 86 -3.33 40.02 -1.60
N LYS A 87 -4.47 40.73 -1.57
CA LYS A 87 -5.69 40.28 -2.27
C LYS A 87 -5.55 40.34 -3.79
N THR A 88 -4.82 41.34 -4.28
CA THR A 88 -4.62 41.57 -5.72
C THR A 88 -3.22 41.18 -6.17
N ASN A 89 -2.36 40.68 -5.28
CA ASN A 89 -0.92 40.47 -5.50
C ASN A 89 -0.22 41.69 -6.13
N PHE A 90 -0.66 42.90 -5.77
CA PHE A 90 -0.14 44.14 -6.35
C PHE A 90 0.93 44.73 -5.44
N LEU A 91 2.11 44.96 -5.99
CA LEU A 91 3.26 45.57 -5.33
C LEU A 91 3.57 46.91 -5.99
N SER A 92 3.81 47.94 -5.17
CA SER A 92 4.21 49.25 -5.65
C SER A 92 5.39 49.79 -4.85
N PHE A 93 6.33 50.40 -5.57
CA PHE A 93 7.49 51.11 -5.02
C PHE A 93 7.37 52.57 -5.41
N THR A 94 7.21 53.46 -4.42
CA THR A 94 7.20 54.91 -4.66
C THR A 94 8.54 55.48 -4.23
N ALA A 95 9.25 56.16 -5.15
CA ALA A 95 10.53 56.77 -4.83
C ALA A 95 10.37 57.84 -3.75
N LYS A 96 11.20 57.75 -2.70
CA LYS A 96 11.25 58.79 -1.67
C LYS A 96 11.90 60.06 -2.19
N LYS A 97 11.78 61.13 -1.40
CA LYS A 97 12.31 62.45 -1.75
C LYS A 97 13.80 62.42 -2.11
N GLU A 98 14.60 61.64 -1.39
CA GLU A 98 16.05 61.55 -1.61
C GLU A 98 16.38 60.99 -3.00
N ILE A 99 15.62 59.99 -3.47
CA ILE A 99 15.78 59.43 -4.81
C ILE A 99 15.32 60.43 -5.87
N LEU A 100 14.20 61.13 -5.64
CA LEU A 100 13.72 62.16 -6.57
C LEU A 100 14.70 63.34 -6.67
N ASP A 101 15.26 63.80 -5.54
CA ASP A 101 16.25 64.86 -5.49
C ASP A 101 17.54 64.43 -6.23
N ALA A 102 18.01 63.20 -6.04
CA ALA A 102 19.16 62.65 -6.76
C ALA A 102 18.92 62.56 -8.27
N VAL A 103 17.75 62.06 -8.69
CA VAL A 103 17.35 62.00 -10.11
C VAL A 103 17.26 63.40 -10.72
N ASN A 104 16.86 64.43 -9.96
CA ASN A 104 16.69 65.79 -10.47
C ASN A 104 17.94 66.68 -10.34
N LYS A 105 18.99 66.24 -9.64
CA LYS A 105 20.17 67.06 -9.35
C LYS A 105 20.90 67.58 -10.61
N GLU A 106 21.20 66.69 -11.56
CA GLU A 106 21.89 67.02 -12.82
C GLU A 106 21.08 66.50 -14.01
N ARG A 107 20.01 67.22 -14.38
CA ARG A 107 19.11 66.79 -15.47
C ARG A 107 19.75 66.83 -16.86
N ALA A 108 20.81 67.60 -17.05
CA ALA A 108 21.53 67.68 -18.32
C ALA A 108 22.38 66.43 -18.64
N LYS A 109 22.54 65.50 -17.68
CA LYS A 109 23.26 64.24 -17.85
C LYS A 109 22.34 63.06 -17.63
N GLU A 110 22.69 61.89 -18.17
CA GLU A 110 21.99 60.65 -17.86
C GLU A 110 22.09 60.29 -16.37
N TYR A 111 21.10 59.56 -15.85
CA TYR A 111 21.10 59.10 -14.47
C TYR A 111 20.69 57.63 -14.37
N GLN A 112 21.59 56.78 -13.87
CA GLN A 112 21.30 55.36 -13.66
C GLN A 112 20.63 55.14 -12.31
N LEU A 113 19.41 54.60 -12.34
CA LEU A 113 18.73 54.13 -11.14
C LEU A 113 19.26 52.75 -10.73
N GLY A 114 19.26 52.49 -9.42
CA GLY A 114 19.48 51.14 -8.89
C GLY A 114 18.32 50.21 -9.26
N ALA A 115 18.63 48.93 -9.48
CA ALA A 115 17.59 47.92 -9.70
C ALA A 115 16.81 47.67 -8.41
N LEU A 116 15.48 47.58 -8.52
CA LEU A 116 14.64 47.15 -7.40
C LEU A 116 14.63 45.64 -7.29
N SER A 117 14.49 45.13 -6.07
CA SER A 117 14.50 43.69 -5.78
C SER A 117 13.19 43.22 -5.17
N VAL A 118 12.43 42.41 -5.89
CA VAL A 118 11.21 41.74 -5.41
C VAL A 118 11.54 40.29 -5.05
N TRP A 119 11.51 39.96 -3.77
CA TRP A 119 11.83 38.61 -3.29
C TRP A 119 10.55 37.80 -3.04
N GLY A 120 10.50 36.53 -3.44
CA GLY A 120 9.35 35.68 -3.17
C GLY A 120 9.53 34.22 -3.59
N ARG A 121 8.45 33.44 -3.51
CA ARG A 121 8.47 31.97 -3.66
C ARG A 121 7.29 31.46 -4.48
N PRO A 122 7.50 30.63 -5.52
CA PRO A 122 6.41 29.91 -6.17
C PRO A 122 5.80 28.90 -5.18
N GLN A 123 4.47 28.82 -5.07
CA GLN A 123 3.76 27.98 -4.10
C GLN A 123 3.15 26.70 -4.67
N ASN A 124 3.12 26.55 -5.99
CA ASN A 124 2.45 25.44 -6.66
C ASN A 124 3.47 24.59 -7.41
N ASP A 125 3.26 23.28 -7.43
CA ASP A 125 3.93 22.39 -8.39
C ASP A 125 3.32 22.58 -9.79
N ALA A 126 4.04 22.15 -10.82
CA ALA A 126 3.54 22.12 -12.19
C ALA A 126 2.97 23.47 -12.71
N ALA A 127 3.58 24.58 -12.31
CA ALA A 127 3.08 25.93 -12.56
C ALA A 127 4.09 26.83 -13.28
N ASP A 128 3.55 27.82 -13.99
CA ASP A 128 4.32 28.84 -14.71
C ASP A 128 4.05 30.20 -14.05
N TYR A 129 5.13 30.92 -13.75
CA TYR A 129 5.09 32.22 -13.10
C TYR A 129 5.65 33.28 -14.04
N GLU A 130 4.76 33.81 -14.89
CA GLU A 130 5.09 34.93 -15.77
C GLU A 130 4.98 36.25 -15.02
N ASN A 131 5.93 37.16 -15.24
CA ASN A 131 5.88 38.46 -14.58
C ASN A 131 6.40 39.62 -15.46
N VAL A 132 5.80 40.79 -15.30
CA VAL A 132 6.12 42.07 -15.93
C VAL A 132 5.98 43.19 -14.89
N PHE A 133 6.62 44.33 -15.07
CA PHE A 133 6.36 45.51 -14.22
C PHE A 133 6.22 46.77 -15.06
N GLU A 134 5.68 47.80 -14.43
CA GLU A 134 5.52 49.12 -15.02
C GLU A 134 6.31 50.17 -14.22
N MET A 135 6.97 51.08 -14.93
CA MET A 135 7.56 52.30 -14.37
C MET A 135 6.70 53.49 -14.78
N VAL A 136 6.24 54.26 -13.81
CA VAL A 136 5.36 55.42 -13.99
C VAL A 136 6.10 56.68 -13.52
N VAL A 137 6.36 57.58 -14.46
CA VAL A 137 6.96 58.91 -14.19
C VAL A 137 5.88 59.97 -14.27
N ASN A 138 5.84 60.87 -13.29
CA ASN A 138 4.93 62.02 -13.21
C ASN A 138 3.45 61.65 -13.48
N GLY A 139 3.03 60.49 -12.99
CA GLY A 139 1.66 59.99 -13.14
C GLY A 139 1.27 59.50 -14.54
N GLY A 140 2.21 59.41 -15.50
CA GLY A 140 1.96 58.87 -16.83
C GLY A 140 1.22 59.81 -17.81
N GLY A 141 0.94 61.04 -17.40
CA GLY A 141 0.24 62.06 -18.20
C GLY A 141 1.14 62.86 -19.12
N SER A 142 0.71 64.07 -19.52
CA SER A 142 1.40 64.94 -20.49
C SER A 142 2.83 65.34 -20.10
N ASN A 143 3.15 65.39 -18.80
CA ASN A 143 4.49 65.70 -18.26
C ASN A 143 5.25 64.45 -17.78
N GLY A 144 4.74 63.27 -18.10
CA GLY A 144 5.23 61.97 -17.62
C GLY A 144 5.16 60.90 -18.70
N TYR A 145 5.35 59.65 -18.28
CA TYR A 145 5.19 58.48 -19.14
C TYR A 145 5.05 57.20 -18.31
N VAL A 146 4.51 56.16 -18.94
CA VAL A 146 4.52 54.79 -18.44
C VAL A 146 5.41 53.93 -19.33
N ARG A 147 6.16 53.02 -18.74
CA ARG A 147 6.95 51.99 -19.42
C ARG A 147 6.59 50.64 -18.87
N LYS A 148 6.54 49.63 -19.72
CA LYS A 148 6.31 48.23 -19.34
C LYS A 148 7.54 47.41 -19.70
N SER A 149 7.93 46.50 -18.81
CA SER A 149 9.12 45.67 -19.01
C SER A 149 8.88 44.53 -20.00
N ASN A 150 9.96 43.86 -20.38
CA ASN A 150 9.87 42.50 -20.91
C ASN A 150 9.20 41.56 -19.89
N LYS A 151 8.71 40.43 -20.40
CA LYS A 151 8.21 39.31 -19.61
C LYS A 151 9.37 38.43 -19.17
N VAL A 152 9.33 37.97 -17.92
CA VAL A 152 10.15 36.86 -17.42
C VAL A 152 9.26 35.71 -16.99
N LEU A 153 9.82 34.51 -16.93
CA LEU A 153 9.10 33.28 -16.64
C LEU A 153 9.93 32.39 -15.71
N ILE A 154 9.28 31.79 -14.71
CA ILE A 154 9.82 30.71 -13.89
C ILE A 154 8.88 29.50 -14.03
N HIS A 155 9.43 28.30 -14.13
CA HIS A 155 8.66 27.06 -14.08
C HIS A 155 8.88 26.33 -12.75
N THR A 156 7.83 25.69 -12.22
CA THR A 156 7.98 24.62 -11.23
C THR A 156 7.81 23.24 -11.91
N PRO A 157 8.61 22.23 -11.55
CA PRO A 157 8.55 20.90 -12.15
C PRO A 157 7.18 20.22 -12.06
N GLY A 158 6.93 19.29 -12.99
CA GLY A 158 5.75 18.40 -13.00
C GLY A 158 4.62 18.81 -13.95
N LYS A 159 4.79 19.88 -14.74
CA LYS A 159 3.78 20.33 -15.71
C LYS A 159 3.89 19.54 -17.02
N GLN A 160 2.95 18.62 -17.26
CA GLN A 160 2.86 17.89 -18.54
C GLN A 160 2.54 18.84 -19.70
N ASP A 161 3.08 18.54 -20.89
CA ASP A 161 2.68 19.21 -22.12
C ASP A 161 1.40 18.54 -22.64
N PRO A 162 0.25 19.23 -22.65
CA PRO A 162 -1.01 18.63 -23.08
C PRO A 162 -1.01 18.24 -24.57
N ASN A 163 -0.17 18.88 -25.40
CA ASN A 163 -0.08 18.59 -26.82
C ASN A 163 0.88 17.43 -27.11
N LYS A 164 1.82 17.16 -26.19
CA LYS A 164 2.85 16.13 -26.32
C LYS A 164 3.10 15.41 -24.98
N PRO A 165 2.07 14.75 -24.40
CA PRO A 165 2.16 14.21 -23.04
C PRO A 165 3.23 13.12 -22.89
N ASN A 166 3.56 12.41 -23.98
CA ASN A 166 4.52 11.30 -23.98
C ASN A 166 5.87 11.62 -24.64
N ASP A 167 6.20 12.90 -24.87
CA ASP A 167 7.48 13.26 -25.49
C ASP A 167 8.66 12.75 -24.63
N PRO A 168 9.52 11.85 -25.16
CA PRO A 168 10.63 11.32 -24.39
C PRO A 168 11.65 12.38 -23.97
N LYS A 169 11.68 13.52 -24.66
CA LYS A 169 12.53 14.67 -24.35
C LYS A 169 11.92 15.59 -23.28
N ASN A 170 10.62 15.50 -23.03
CA ASN A 170 9.95 16.31 -22.00
C ASN A 170 10.27 15.72 -20.61
N PRO A 171 11.04 16.42 -19.74
CA PRO A 171 11.34 15.92 -18.39
C PRO A 171 10.10 15.78 -17.51
N ASN A 172 9.00 16.45 -17.85
CA ASN A 172 7.73 16.44 -17.11
C ASN A 172 6.68 15.48 -17.70
N ARG A 173 7.04 14.58 -18.62
CA ARG A 173 6.10 13.56 -19.12
C ARG A 173 5.51 12.71 -17.97
N ASP A 174 6.30 12.51 -16.92
CA ASP A 174 5.92 11.79 -15.70
C ASP A 174 5.59 12.82 -14.61
N PRO A 175 4.52 12.62 -13.81
CA PRO A 175 4.19 13.53 -12.73
C PRO A 175 5.27 13.52 -11.64
N LEU A 176 5.50 14.67 -10.97
CA LEU A 176 6.39 14.73 -9.80
C LEU A 176 5.69 14.09 -8.58
N ARG A 177 5.64 12.76 -8.59
CA ARG A 177 5.02 11.95 -7.55
C ARG A 177 5.75 10.62 -7.43
N PRO A 178 5.99 10.09 -6.22
CA PRO A 178 6.53 8.77 -6.07
C PRO A 178 5.48 7.71 -6.41
N GLU A 179 5.92 6.50 -6.72
CA GLU A 179 5.04 5.38 -7.06
C GLU A 179 5.43 4.15 -6.26
N LYS A 180 4.47 3.28 -5.96
CA LYS A 180 4.73 2.08 -5.19
C LYS A 180 3.93 0.92 -5.74
N HIS A 181 4.59 -0.22 -5.84
CA HIS A 181 3.98 -1.46 -6.27
C HIS A 181 4.54 -2.62 -5.44
N ASN A 182 3.74 -3.66 -5.27
CA ASN A 182 4.14 -4.92 -4.69
C ASN A 182 4.34 -5.95 -5.80
N TYR A 183 5.36 -6.77 -5.62
CA TYR A 183 5.66 -7.87 -6.53
C TYR A 183 5.80 -9.17 -5.74
N ASN A 184 5.67 -10.30 -6.43
CA ASN A 184 6.10 -11.57 -5.89
C ASN A 184 7.57 -11.87 -6.23
N GLU A 185 8.06 -13.03 -5.79
CA GLU A 185 9.44 -13.48 -6.00
C GLU A 185 9.84 -13.56 -7.48
N GLN A 186 8.88 -13.77 -8.39
CA GLN A 186 9.11 -13.82 -9.84
C GLN A 186 9.05 -12.43 -10.50
N GLY A 187 8.85 -11.36 -9.73
CA GLY A 187 8.74 -10.00 -10.26
C GLY A 187 7.39 -9.72 -10.95
N LYS A 188 6.34 -10.49 -10.67
CA LYS A 188 4.98 -10.17 -11.15
C LYS A 188 4.28 -9.22 -10.20
N LEU A 189 3.57 -8.23 -10.75
CA LEU A 189 2.76 -7.28 -9.98
C LEU A 189 1.67 -8.01 -9.20
N VAL A 190 1.58 -7.73 -7.90
CA VAL A 190 0.59 -8.35 -6.99
C VAL A 190 -0.23 -7.34 -6.18
N ASP A 191 -0.27 -6.08 -6.60
CA ASP A 191 -1.15 -5.08 -5.99
C ASP A 191 -2.60 -5.60 -5.92
N GLY A 192 -3.23 -5.49 -4.74
CA GLY A 192 -4.62 -5.88 -4.51
C GLY A 192 -4.85 -7.35 -4.21
N LYS A 193 -3.88 -8.23 -4.51
CA LYS A 193 -4.04 -9.69 -4.45
C LYS A 193 -4.04 -10.26 -3.03
N GLU A 194 -4.55 -11.49 -2.92
CA GLU A 194 -4.45 -12.35 -1.73
C GLU A 194 -3.03 -12.92 -1.62
N MET A 195 -2.30 -12.52 -0.57
CA MET A 195 -0.99 -13.05 -0.24
C MET A 195 -1.15 -14.18 0.76
N LEU A 196 -0.39 -15.27 0.60
CA LEU A 196 -0.52 -16.40 1.50
C LEU A 196 0.03 -16.04 2.89
N PRO A 197 -0.42 -16.74 3.96
CA PRO A 197 0.13 -16.54 5.30
C PRO A 197 1.65 -16.64 5.29
N GLU A 198 2.31 -15.71 5.98
CA GLU A 198 3.78 -15.64 6.07
C GLU A 198 4.51 -15.47 4.71
N GLY A 199 3.78 -15.15 3.63
CA GLY A 199 4.32 -14.81 2.31
C GLY A 199 5.17 -13.53 2.29
N ILE A 200 5.99 -13.37 1.26
CA ILE A 200 6.90 -12.20 1.13
C ILE A 200 6.38 -11.25 0.06
N ASN A 201 6.21 -9.99 0.46
CA ASN A 201 5.93 -8.85 -0.40
C ASN A 201 7.25 -8.26 -0.91
N TYR A 202 7.43 -8.16 -2.22
CA TYR A 202 8.63 -7.57 -2.84
C TYR A 202 8.31 -6.15 -3.29
N TYR A 203 8.11 -5.24 -2.33
CA TYR A 203 7.81 -3.86 -2.64
C TYR A 203 8.93 -3.20 -3.46
N VAL A 204 8.52 -2.49 -4.51
CA VAL A 204 9.36 -1.58 -5.28
C VAL A 204 8.72 -0.21 -5.30
N SER A 205 9.48 0.78 -4.87
CA SER A 205 9.01 2.16 -4.73
C SER A 205 9.91 3.12 -5.49
N LYS A 206 9.31 4.01 -6.28
CA LYS A 206 10.00 4.97 -7.13
C LYS A 206 10.06 6.33 -6.46
N TRP A 207 11.26 6.86 -6.29
CA TRP A 207 11.53 8.28 -6.08
C TRP A 207 11.66 8.96 -7.43
N THR A 208 10.73 9.88 -7.72
CA THR A 208 10.66 10.58 -9.01
C THR A 208 11.47 11.87 -8.98
N ASN A 209 12.55 11.91 -9.76
CA ASN A 209 13.42 13.07 -9.95
C ASN A 209 13.39 13.61 -11.38
N ARG A 210 12.95 12.82 -12.36
CA ARG A 210 12.96 13.21 -13.78
C ARG A 210 12.41 14.62 -14.08
N PRO A 211 11.30 15.08 -13.46
CA PRO A 211 10.80 16.45 -13.64
C PRO A 211 11.78 17.55 -13.19
N ASN A 212 12.70 17.25 -12.28
CA ASN A 212 13.70 18.20 -11.75
C ASN A 212 14.96 18.30 -12.62
N LYS A 213 15.00 17.63 -13.77
CA LYS A 213 16.16 17.70 -14.67
C LYS A 213 16.47 19.15 -15.04
N ASN A 214 17.72 19.55 -14.87
CA ASN A 214 18.23 20.91 -15.06
C ASN A 214 17.64 21.97 -14.11
N ASP A 215 17.04 21.56 -12.98
CA ASP A 215 16.62 22.49 -11.92
C ASP A 215 17.75 23.48 -11.56
N LYS A 216 17.34 24.71 -11.20
CA LYS A 216 18.19 25.84 -10.82
C LYS A 216 17.84 26.42 -9.47
N SER A 217 17.28 25.62 -8.57
CA SER A 217 17.00 26.03 -7.20
C SER A 217 18.26 26.51 -6.48
N GLY A 218 18.12 27.54 -5.65
CA GLY A 218 19.25 28.07 -4.87
C GLY A 218 19.66 27.16 -3.72
N LYS A 219 20.85 27.40 -3.15
CA LYS A 219 21.42 26.66 -2.01
C LYS A 219 20.49 26.57 -0.81
N GLU A 220 19.72 27.62 -0.52
CA GLU A 220 18.73 27.63 0.57
C GLU A 220 17.65 26.56 0.39
N ALA A 221 17.20 26.32 -0.84
CA ALA A 221 16.21 25.28 -1.12
C ALA A 221 16.84 23.89 -1.06
N ILE A 222 18.05 23.73 -1.61
CA ILE A 222 18.81 22.46 -1.59
C ILE A 222 19.13 22.05 -0.14
N ALA A 223 19.48 23.01 0.72
CA ALA A 223 19.79 22.77 2.13
C ALA A 223 18.60 22.26 2.96
N LYS A 224 17.36 22.40 2.47
CA LYS A 224 16.18 21.77 3.10
C LYS A 224 16.18 20.24 2.99
N GLY A 225 17.05 19.69 2.14
CA GLY A 225 17.35 18.27 2.08
C GLY A 225 16.40 17.45 1.22
N PHE A 226 16.73 16.16 1.20
CA PHE A 226 16.08 15.13 0.41
C PHE A 226 15.90 13.89 1.27
N ALA A 227 14.69 13.34 1.32
CA ALA A 227 14.42 12.10 2.02
C ALA A 227 13.38 11.23 1.31
N TYR A 228 13.43 9.92 1.53
CA TYR A 228 12.40 8.96 1.15
C TYR A 228 11.91 8.23 2.38
N ILE A 229 10.62 8.03 2.51
CA ILE A 229 10.01 7.37 3.67
C ILE A 229 9.16 6.20 3.19
N GLU A 230 9.31 5.07 3.88
CA GLU A 230 8.56 3.83 3.72
C GLU A 230 7.70 3.62 4.98
N ASP A 231 6.41 3.89 4.84
CA ASP A 231 5.39 3.86 5.89
C ASP A 231 4.56 2.59 5.75
N TYR A 232 5.12 1.52 6.32
CA TYR A 232 4.53 0.19 6.28
C TYR A 232 3.63 -0.04 7.49
N GLN A 233 2.66 -0.92 7.33
CA GLN A 233 1.80 -1.34 8.43
C GLN A 233 2.57 -2.31 9.35
N ASP A 234 3.07 -1.79 10.46
CA ASP A 234 4.00 -2.47 11.35
C ASP A 234 3.38 -3.60 12.18
N ASP A 235 2.05 -3.67 12.32
CA ASP A 235 1.35 -4.82 12.92
C ASP A 235 1.07 -5.96 11.93
N ALA A 236 1.21 -5.73 10.62
CA ALA A 236 0.89 -6.71 9.57
C ALA A 236 2.11 -7.36 8.92
N VAL A 237 3.21 -6.62 8.77
CA VAL A 237 4.41 -7.11 8.06
C VAL A 237 5.69 -6.91 8.88
N THR A 238 6.66 -7.79 8.64
CA THR A 238 8.02 -7.74 9.18
C THR A 238 8.98 -7.37 8.06
N PRO A 239 9.62 -6.20 8.11
CA PRO A 239 10.66 -5.81 7.17
C PRO A 239 11.84 -6.80 7.13
N LEU A 240 12.30 -7.14 5.93
CA LEU A 240 13.52 -7.93 5.74
C LEU A 240 14.70 -6.99 5.45
N GLU A 241 15.08 -6.18 6.45
CA GLU A 241 16.02 -5.06 6.31
C GLU A 241 17.33 -5.40 5.61
N SER A 242 17.92 -6.57 5.90
CA SER A 242 19.17 -7.02 5.31
C SER A 242 19.10 -7.21 3.78
N ARG A 243 17.88 -7.25 3.22
CA ARG A 243 17.60 -7.39 1.79
C ARG A 243 17.20 -6.07 1.13
N PHE A 244 17.18 -4.96 1.87
CA PHE A 244 16.83 -3.66 1.31
C PHE A 244 17.89 -3.20 0.31
N GLN A 245 17.45 -2.67 -0.83
CA GLN A 245 18.33 -2.13 -1.86
C GLN A 245 17.78 -0.81 -2.39
N VAL A 246 18.67 0.12 -2.72
CA VAL A 246 18.31 1.36 -3.42
C VAL A 246 19.14 1.43 -4.69
N LYS A 247 18.45 1.49 -5.84
CA LYS A 247 19.07 1.53 -7.16
C LYS A 247 18.62 2.76 -7.92
N ASP A 248 19.48 3.29 -8.77
CA ASP A 248 19.07 4.31 -9.74
C ASP A 248 18.35 3.67 -10.94
N SER A 249 17.83 4.52 -11.84
CA SER A 249 17.15 4.06 -13.06
C SER A 249 18.06 3.32 -14.06
N GLU A 250 19.38 3.32 -13.84
CA GLU A 250 20.36 2.53 -14.60
C GLU A 250 20.69 1.19 -13.91
N GLY A 251 20.09 0.91 -12.74
CA GLY A 251 20.30 -0.30 -11.95
C GLY A 251 21.53 -0.27 -11.04
N LYS A 252 22.24 0.86 -10.93
CA LYS A 252 23.41 1.01 -10.06
C LYS A 252 22.98 1.31 -8.63
N ALA A 253 23.77 0.87 -7.66
CA ALA A 253 23.52 1.17 -6.26
C ALA A 253 23.63 2.68 -5.99
N VAL A 254 22.68 3.22 -5.23
CA VAL A 254 22.65 4.64 -4.83
C VAL A 254 23.55 4.88 -3.63
N ASN A 255 24.41 5.90 -3.73
CA ASN A 255 25.29 6.34 -2.65
C ASN A 255 24.78 7.64 -1.99
N GLY A 256 25.21 7.90 -0.76
CA GLY A 256 24.96 9.17 -0.04
C GLY A 256 23.61 9.27 0.67
N LEU A 257 22.91 8.15 0.81
CA LEU A 257 21.69 8.03 1.62
C LEU A 257 21.99 7.29 2.92
N LYS A 258 21.56 7.85 4.05
CA LYS A 258 21.57 7.19 5.35
C LYS A 258 20.16 6.68 5.68
N MET A 259 20.07 5.38 5.95
CA MET A 259 18.82 4.75 6.38
C MET A 259 18.63 4.89 7.90
N TYR A 260 17.38 5.14 8.30
CA TYR A 260 16.91 5.16 9.68
C TYR A 260 15.70 4.22 9.77
N HIS A 261 15.72 3.30 10.74
CA HIS A 261 14.51 2.61 11.20
C HIS A 261 13.94 3.41 12.38
N VAL A 262 12.79 4.03 12.16
CA VAL A 262 12.15 4.92 13.13
C VAL A 262 11.00 4.17 13.77
N LEU A 263 11.16 3.77 15.02
CA LEU A 263 10.11 3.08 15.79
C LEU A 263 9.09 4.05 16.39
N ASP A 264 9.54 5.26 16.74
CA ASP A 264 8.70 6.37 17.21
C ASP A 264 9.36 7.68 16.77
N ARG A 265 8.59 8.60 16.15
CA ARG A 265 9.07 9.93 15.74
C ARG A 265 9.73 10.71 16.87
N LYS A 266 9.36 10.48 18.13
CA LYS A 266 9.98 11.13 19.30
C LYS A 266 11.46 10.78 19.45
N THR A 267 11.92 9.67 18.87
CA THR A 267 13.33 9.26 18.89
C THR A 267 14.18 9.98 17.84
N LEU A 268 13.55 10.62 16.84
CA LEU A 268 14.26 11.37 15.82
C LEU A 268 14.86 12.66 16.39
N SER A 269 16.05 13.02 15.88
CA SER A 269 16.62 14.34 16.15
C SER A 269 15.66 15.45 15.72
N LYS A 270 15.80 16.62 16.36
CA LYS A 270 14.99 17.80 16.01
C LYS A 270 15.07 18.12 14.51
N ALA A 271 16.25 18.04 13.91
CA ALA A 271 16.45 18.35 12.49
C ALA A 271 15.66 17.42 11.55
N LEU A 272 15.57 16.12 11.89
CA LEU A 272 14.79 15.15 11.12
C LEU A 272 13.29 15.34 11.32
N ASN A 273 12.86 15.64 12.55
CA ASN A 273 11.46 16.00 12.81
C ASN A 273 11.04 17.28 12.05
N ASP A 274 11.87 18.32 12.11
CA ASP A 274 11.65 19.57 11.37
C ASP A 274 11.61 19.36 9.84
N MET A 275 12.32 18.36 9.30
CA MET A 275 12.27 17.99 7.89
C MET A 275 10.90 17.38 7.53
N ILE A 276 10.42 16.43 8.34
CA ILE A 276 9.11 15.79 8.15
C ILE A 276 8.00 16.83 8.26
N ASP A 277 7.98 17.63 9.34
CA ASP A 277 6.92 18.61 9.59
C ASP A 277 6.83 19.67 8.48
N ARG A 278 7.97 20.16 8.01
CA ARG A 278 8.02 21.14 6.91
C ARG A 278 7.50 20.57 5.60
N SER A 279 7.73 19.29 5.35
CA SER A 279 7.27 18.62 4.13
C SER A 279 5.76 18.41 4.08
N GLY A 280 5.09 18.46 5.24
CA GLY A 280 3.65 18.25 5.37
C GLY A 280 3.22 16.78 5.38
N ILE A 281 4.15 15.82 5.34
CA ILE A 281 3.84 14.40 5.44
C ILE A 281 3.68 13.96 6.90
N SER A 282 2.99 12.84 7.10
CA SER A 282 2.68 12.31 8.43
C SER A 282 2.74 10.77 8.44
N PRO A 283 3.94 10.17 8.50
CA PRO A 283 4.10 8.73 8.65
C PRO A 283 3.51 8.26 9.99
N LYS A 284 3.08 7.00 10.06
CA LYS A 284 2.38 6.42 11.21
C LYS A 284 3.16 5.23 11.78
N GLY A 285 3.20 5.11 13.10
CA GLY A 285 3.86 3.98 13.75
C GLY A 285 5.35 3.90 13.38
N ALA A 286 5.84 2.68 13.17
CA ALA A 286 7.20 2.44 12.71
C ALA A 286 7.34 2.62 11.19
N PHE A 287 8.42 3.28 10.75
CA PHE A 287 8.71 3.52 9.34
C PHE A 287 10.21 3.51 9.06
N TYR A 288 10.60 3.38 7.79
CA TYR A 288 11.99 3.63 7.36
C TYR A 288 12.11 4.98 6.69
N MET A 289 13.26 5.61 6.87
CA MET A 289 13.58 6.88 6.24
C MET A 289 15.01 6.84 5.69
N TRP A 290 15.18 7.17 4.42
CA TRP A 290 16.48 7.40 3.79
C TRP A 290 16.69 8.89 3.62
N VAL A 291 17.75 9.43 4.19
CA VAL A 291 18.05 10.87 4.14
C VAL A 291 19.38 11.09 3.42
N ALA A 292 19.40 12.05 2.49
CA ALA A 292 20.64 12.47 1.85
C ALA A 292 21.60 13.09 2.88
N GLU A 293 22.76 12.48 3.08
CA GLU A 293 23.74 12.94 4.09
C GLU A 293 24.36 14.28 3.70
N LYS A 294 24.54 14.49 2.39
CA LYS A 294 25.08 15.72 1.81
C LYS A 294 24.15 16.23 0.72
N PRO A 295 23.20 17.13 1.04
CA PRO A 295 22.17 17.56 0.11
C PRO A 295 22.69 18.11 -1.22
N GLU A 296 23.78 18.87 -1.23
CA GLU A 296 24.36 19.42 -2.47
C GLU A 296 24.94 18.35 -3.39
N GLU A 297 25.65 17.35 -2.83
CA GLU A 297 26.21 16.23 -3.62
C GLU A 297 25.07 15.36 -4.18
N PHE A 298 24.08 15.03 -3.34
CA PHE A 298 22.90 14.26 -3.76
C PHE A 298 22.09 14.98 -4.84
N TYR A 299 21.88 16.29 -4.68
CA TYR A 299 21.19 17.11 -5.67
C TYR A 299 21.87 17.06 -7.03
N LYS A 300 23.19 17.25 -7.09
CA LYS A 300 23.95 17.22 -8.34
C LYS A 300 23.94 15.82 -8.98
N ALA A 301 24.01 14.77 -8.18
CA ALA A 301 24.09 13.40 -8.68
C ALA A 301 22.74 12.91 -9.23
N TYR A 302 21.64 13.15 -8.52
CA TYR A 302 20.36 12.49 -8.80
C TYR A 302 19.21 13.44 -9.13
N VAL A 303 19.12 14.59 -8.46
CA VAL A 303 17.96 15.49 -8.61
C VAL A 303 18.09 16.34 -9.87
N GLN A 304 19.20 17.06 -10.01
CA GLN A 304 19.46 17.95 -11.15
C GLN A 304 19.66 17.17 -12.47
N THR A 305 20.12 15.93 -12.39
CA THR A 305 20.23 15.03 -13.55
C THR A 305 18.88 14.43 -13.96
N GLY A 306 17.90 14.46 -13.05
CA GLY A 306 16.60 13.81 -13.22
C GLY A 306 16.65 12.29 -13.13
N MET A 307 17.59 11.74 -12.34
CA MET A 307 17.78 10.31 -12.14
C MET A 307 16.77 9.77 -11.11
N ASP A 308 15.78 9.02 -11.58
CA ASP A 308 14.82 8.35 -10.70
C ASP A 308 15.53 7.25 -9.88
N LEU A 309 15.07 7.04 -8.65
CA LEU A 309 15.59 6.01 -7.75
C LEU A 309 14.50 4.98 -7.41
N TYR A 310 14.91 3.76 -7.15
CA TYR A 310 14.06 2.61 -6.87
C TYR A 310 14.47 1.95 -5.56
N PHE A 311 13.55 1.91 -4.62
CA PHE A 311 13.69 1.29 -3.31
C PHE A 311 13.06 -0.09 -3.37
N HIS A 312 13.87 -1.13 -3.14
CA HIS A 312 13.44 -2.51 -3.01
C HIS A 312 13.39 -2.84 -1.52
N THR A 313 12.19 -2.99 -0.98
CA THR A 313 11.94 -3.13 0.46
C THR A 313 11.10 -4.37 0.75
N PRO A 314 11.66 -5.59 0.59
CA PRO A 314 10.89 -6.81 0.82
C PRO A 314 10.45 -6.95 2.29
N MET A 315 9.18 -7.34 2.51
CA MET A 315 8.59 -7.50 3.83
C MET A 315 7.76 -8.78 3.89
N GLN A 316 7.91 -9.56 4.96
CA GLN A 316 7.16 -10.79 5.16
C GLN A 316 5.87 -10.52 5.93
N ASN A 317 4.75 -11.14 5.56
CA ASN A 317 3.53 -11.12 6.36
C ASN A 317 3.83 -11.70 7.75
N LYS A 318 3.35 -11.05 8.80
CA LYS A 318 3.56 -11.54 10.17
C LYS A 318 2.81 -12.84 10.39
N LYS A 319 3.42 -13.73 11.16
CA LYS A 319 2.79 -14.99 11.59
C LYS A 319 1.49 -14.69 12.34
N GLY A 320 0.41 -15.35 11.91
CA GLY A 320 -0.93 -15.19 12.50
C GLY A 320 -1.68 -13.93 12.07
N PHE A 321 -1.09 -13.05 11.26
CA PHE A 321 -1.84 -11.93 10.69
C PHE A 321 -2.82 -12.40 9.62
N THR A 322 -4.04 -11.89 9.66
CA THR A 322 -5.08 -12.10 8.66
C THR A 322 -5.78 -10.79 8.37
N GLY A 323 -6.28 -10.61 7.15
CA GLY A 323 -7.02 -9.42 6.74
C GLY A 323 -6.19 -8.47 5.88
N LYS A 324 -6.71 -7.25 5.75
CA LYS A 324 -6.16 -6.21 4.88
C LYS A 324 -4.94 -5.56 5.52
N TYR A 325 -3.90 -5.33 4.73
CA TYR A 325 -2.79 -4.47 5.08
C TYR A 325 -2.44 -3.51 3.96
N THR A 326 -1.85 -2.38 4.34
CA THR A 326 -1.49 -1.32 3.40
C THR A 326 -0.04 -0.90 3.54
N ASN A 327 0.53 -0.39 2.46
CA ASN A 327 1.86 0.19 2.47
C ASN A 327 1.91 1.44 1.60
N GLN A 328 2.55 2.52 2.07
CA GLN A 328 2.66 3.79 1.37
C GLN A 328 4.06 4.38 1.52
N THR A 329 4.50 5.15 0.54
CA THR A 329 5.77 5.87 0.60
C THR A 329 5.60 7.36 0.39
N PHE A 330 6.58 8.12 0.86
CA PHE A 330 6.66 9.56 0.68
C PHE A 330 8.04 9.95 0.16
N GLN A 331 8.10 10.91 -0.75
CA GLN A 331 9.36 11.58 -1.11
C GLN A 331 9.33 13.02 -0.59
N VAL A 332 10.45 13.47 -0.04
CA VAL A 332 10.69 14.84 0.41
C VAL A 332 11.82 15.43 -0.42
N GLN A 333 11.56 16.57 -1.06
CA GLN A 333 12.56 17.28 -1.87
C GLN A 333 12.42 18.78 -1.66
N PHE A 334 13.53 19.47 -1.36
CA PHE A 334 13.55 20.92 -1.12
C PHE A 334 12.59 21.36 0.01
N GLY A 335 12.30 20.44 0.94
CA GLY A 335 11.31 20.63 2.01
C GLY A 335 9.86 20.48 1.58
N ASN A 336 9.57 19.95 0.38
CA ASN A 336 8.21 19.65 -0.10
C ASN A 336 7.97 18.14 -0.06
N GLY A 337 6.84 17.71 0.52
CA GLY A 337 6.44 16.30 0.57
C GLY A 337 5.49 15.90 -0.56
N TYR A 338 5.64 14.67 -1.06
CA TYR A 338 4.77 14.06 -2.08
C TYR A 338 4.45 12.62 -1.71
N TYR A 339 3.18 12.25 -1.83
CA TYR A 339 2.64 10.94 -1.46
C TYR A 339 2.65 9.99 -2.65
N SER A 340 2.97 8.71 -2.42
CA SER A 340 2.72 7.65 -3.42
C SER A 340 1.26 7.24 -3.40
N ASN A 341 0.88 6.41 -4.38
CA ASN A 341 -0.29 5.56 -4.22
C ASN A 341 -0.14 4.64 -2.98
N VAL A 342 -1.28 4.24 -2.43
CA VAL A 342 -1.34 3.23 -1.36
C VAL A 342 -1.44 1.86 -2.02
N VAL A 343 -0.54 0.94 -1.69
CA VAL A 343 -0.66 -0.46 -2.08
C VAL A 343 -1.42 -1.20 -1.00
N VAL A 344 -2.32 -2.08 -1.43
CA VAL A 344 -3.19 -2.88 -0.55
C VAL A 344 -3.01 -4.34 -0.92
N ASN A 345 -2.92 -5.20 0.08
CA ASN A 345 -2.99 -6.65 -0.06
C ASN A 345 -3.79 -7.24 1.11
N HIS A 346 -4.13 -8.51 0.99
CA HIS A 346 -4.90 -9.25 2.00
C HIS A 346 -4.17 -10.55 2.35
N VAL A 347 -4.31 -11.00 3.60
CA VAL A 347 -3.93 -12.37 4.01
C VAL A 347 -5.20 -13.12 4.38
N PRO A 348 -5.50 -14.28 3.76
CA PRO A 348 -6.74 -14.99 4.02
C PRO A 348 -6.74 -15.63 5.41
N GLU A 349 -7.91 -15.68 6.04
CA GLU A 349 -8.14 -16.55 7.19
C GLU A 349 -8.35 -17.97 6.69
N LEU A 350 -7.42 -18.86 6.99
CA LEU A 350 -7.48 -20.27 6.58
C LEU A 350 -7.99 -21.14 7.74
N LYS A 351 -8.80 -22.16 7.41
CA LYS A 351 -9.41 -23.08 8.39
C LYS A 351 -9.32 -24.49 7.87
N VAL A 352 -9.18 -25.43 8.80
CA VAL A 352 -9.10 -26.86 8.52
C VAL A 352 -9.88 -27.61 9.60
N GLN A 353 -10.51 -28.72 9.21
CA GLN A 353 -11.32 -29.55 10.09
C GLN A 353 -11.04 -31.03 9.85
N LYS A 354 -11.11 -31.82 10.93
CA LYS A 354 -11.02 -33.27 10.91
C LYS A 354 -12.39 -33.87 11.19
N GLN A 355 -12.74 -34.88 10.42
CA GLN A 355 -13.99 -35.63 10.55
C GLN A 355 -13.72 -37.13 10.46
N VAL A 356 -14.69 -37.94 10.89
CA VAL A 356 -14.60 -39.40 10.87
C VAL A 356 -15.78 -39.98 10.12
N TYR A 357 -15.53 -40.86 9.15
CA TYR A 357 -16.59 -41.48 8.34
C TYR A 357 -16.44 -43.00 8.28
N ASN A 358 -17.54 -43.73 8.30
CA ASN A 358 -17.54 -45.17 7.97
C ASN A 358 -17.19 -45.39 6.48
N LYS A 359 -17.72 -44.53 5.61
CA LYS A 359 -17.58 -44.57 4.14
C LYS A 359 -17.53 -43.15 3.61
N LEU A 360 -16.77 -42.94 2.54
CA LEU A 360 -16.76 -41.66 1.84
C LEU A 360 -18.10 -41.43 1.13
N GLY A 361 -18.67 -40.24 1.30
CA GLY A 361 -19.95 -39.85 0.71
C GLY A 361 -21.20 -40.07 1.58
N ASP A 362 -21.09 -40.80 2.71
CA ASP A 362 -22.23 -41.04 3.63
C ASP A 362 -22.60 -39.80 4.47
N GLY A 363 -21.75 -38.76 4.48
CA GLY A 363 -21.97 -37.46 5.15
C GLY A 363 -22.06 -37.49 6.69
N GLN A 364 -22.19 -38.66 7.30
CA GLN A 364 -22.37 -38.79 8.75
C GLN A 364 -21.04 -38.79 9.50
N ASN A 365 -20.68 -37.67 10.13
CA ASN A 365 -19.53 -37.61 11.02
C ASN A 365 -19.71 -38.54 12.25
N LEU A 366 -18.69 -39.33 12.55
CA LEU A 366 -18.61 -40.28 13.66
C LEU A 366 -17.81 -39.76 14.85
N ASP A 367 -17.40 -38.49 14.84
CA ASP A 367 -16.81 -37.86 16.01
C ASP A 367 -17.74 -37.97 17.24
N GLY A 368 -17.18 -38.36 18.38
CA GLY A 368 -17.86 -38.71 19.62
C GLY A 368 -18.61 -40.06 19.61
N LYS A 369 -18.56 -40.83 18.51
CA LYS A 369 -19.33 -42.08 18.37
C LYS A 369 -18.47 -43.33 18.46
N LEU A 370 -19.15 -44.48 18.41
CA LEU A 370 -18.52 -45.79 18.46
C LEU A 370 -18.05 -46.26 17.08
N ILE A 371 -16.86 -46.86 17.04
CA ILE A 371 -16.37 -47.65 15.91
C ILE A 371 -16.18 -49.08 16.43
N LYS A 372 -16.67 -50.09 15.71
CA LYS A 372 -16.53 -51.48 16.19
C LYS A 372 -15.10 -51.97 15.98
N LEU A 373 -14.65 -52.86 16.87
CA LEU A 373 -13.34 -53.49 16.73
C LEU A 373 -13.25 -54.22 15.38
N GLY A 374 -12.19 -53.95 14.62
CA GLY A 374 -11.97 -54.52 13.30
C GLY A 374 -12.62 -53.76 12.13
N ASP A 375 -13.51 -52.80 12.39
CA ASP A 375 -14.14 -52.01 11.34
C ASP A 375 -13.12 -51.10 10.65
N LYS A 376 -13.33 -50.92 9.34
CA LYS A 376 -12.66 -49.91 8.54
C LYS A 376 -13.44 -48.61 8.56
N PHE A 377 -12.72 -47.50 8.66
CA PHE A 377 -13.28 -46.15 8.64
C PHE A 377 -12.28 -45.19 7.98
N TYR A 378 -12.67 -43.93 7.82
CA TYR A 378 -11.81 -42.88 7.28
C TYR A 378 -11.66 -41.76 8.29
N TYR A 379 -10.44 -41.30 8.50
CA TYR A 379 -10.24 -39.91 8.88
C TYR A 379 -10.31 -39.06 7.61
N TYR A 380 -11.18 -38.06 7.63
CA TYR A 380 -11.32 -37.08 6.56
C TYR A 380 -10.70 -35.77 7.04
N LEU A 381 -9.72 -35.30 6.27
CA LEU A 381 -8.86 -34.18 6.59
C LEU A 381 -9.18 -33.07 5.59
N ASP A 382 -9.93 -32.07 6.02
CA ASP A 382 -10.29 -30.93 5.18
C ASP A 382 -9.06 -30.11 4.80
N GLY A 383 -8.99 -29.73 3.54
CA GLY A 383 -7.99 -28.80 3.07
C GLY A 383 -8.19 -27.39 3.61
N ALA A 384 -7.09 -26.63 3.74
CA ALA A 384 -7.21 -25.19 3.84
C ALA A 384 -7.65 -24.65 2.47
N LYS A 385 -8.93 -24.26 2.35
CA LYS A 385 -9.44 -23.61 1.15
C LYS A 385 -8.73 -22.27 0.93
N LEU A 386 -8.00 -22.17 -0.18
CA LEU A 386 -7.28 -20.97 -0.60
C LEU A 386 -8.14 -20.11 -1.51
N PRO A 387 -8.09 -18.77 -1.36
CA PRO A 387 -8.88 -17.86 -2.17
C PRO A 387 -8.39 -17.84 -3.63
N SER A 388 -9.23 -17.30 -4.50
CA SER A 388 -8.83 -16.90 -5.85
C SER A 388 -7.94 -15.65 -5.83
N ASP A 389 -7.38 -15.30 -6.98
CA ASP A 389 -6.53 -14.13 -7.20
C ASP A 389 -5.30 -14.02 -6.26
N ARG A 390 -4.63 -15.15 -6.04
CA ARG A 390 -3.42 -15.20 -5.22
C ARG A 390 -2.24 -14.45 -5.84
N GLY A 391 -1.48 -13.75 -5.01
CA GLY A 391 -0.21 -13.12 -5.40
C GLY A 391 0.94 -14.12 -5.51
N GLU A 392 0.83 -15.26 -4.85
CA GLU A 392 1.89 -16.27 -4.74
C GLU A 392 1.47 -17.61 -5.34
N ALA A 393 2.43 -18.33 -5.91
CA ALA A 393 2.24 -19.70 -6.37
C ALA A 393 2.25 -20.68 -5.20
N LEU A 394 1.65 -21.85 -5.40
CA LEU A 394 1.70 -22.95 -4.44
C LEU A 394 3.03 -23.69 -4.56
N LYS A 395 3.74 -23.79 -3.45
CA LYS A 395 5.03 -24.48 -3.26
C LYS A 395 4.90 -25.70 -2.34
N GLU A 396 3.86 -25.74 -1.53
CA GLU A 396 3.56 -26.87 -0.67
C GLU A 396 2.06 -26.88 -0.36
N TYR A 397 1.47 -28.07 -0.43
CA TYR A 397 0.14 -28.35 0.12
C TYR A 397 0.15 -29.79 0.65
N ARG A 398 0.24 -29.94 1.96
CA ARG A 398 0.54 -31.23 2.60
C ARG A 398 -0.36 -31.49 3.80
N PHE A 399 -0.71 -32.75 4.00
CA PHE A 399 -1.37 -33.24 5.20
C PHE A 399 -0.36 -34.04 6.02
N PHE A 400 -0.34 -33.81 7.32
CA PHE A 400 0.47 -34.54 8.28
C PHE A 400 -0.45 -35.05 9.39
N ASP A 401 -0.64 -36.36 9.48
CA ASP A 401 -1.49 -37.03 10.46
C ASP A 401 -0.64 -37.93 11.33
N ASP A 402 -0.62 -37.66 12.63
CA ASP A 402 0.06 -38.46 13.66
C ASP A 402 -1.03 -39.14 14.49
N PHE A 403 -1.42 -40.35 14.09
CA PHE A 403 -2.55 -41.08 14.68
C PHE A 403 -2.11 -42.02 15.79
N ASP A 404 -3.00 -42.32 16.73
CA ASP A 404 -2.72 -43.30 17.79
C ASP A 404 -2.69 -44.73 17.23
N GLN A 405 -1.48 -45.22 16.95
CA GLN A 405 -1.22 -46.54 16.40
C GLN A 405 -1.54 -47.69 17.38
N LYS A 406 -1.90 -47.40 18.64
CA LYS A 406 -2.43 -48.43 19.56
C LYS A 406 -3.89 -48.75 19.22
N GLY A 407 -4.63 -47.75 18.76
CA GLY A 407 -6.06 -47.84 18.45
C GLY A 407 -6.35 -48.14 17.00
N ASP A 408 -5.60 -47.48 16.11
CA ASP A 408 -5.92 -47.43 14.70
C ASP A 408 -4.72 -47.85 13.85
N GLU A 409 -4.98 -48.65 12.82
CA GLU A 409 -3.99 -49.09 11.84
C GLU A 409 -4.30 -48.46 10.49
N PHE A 410 -3.35 -47.72 9.91
CA PHE A 410 -3.47 -47.23 8.55
C PHE A 410 -3.44 -48.40 7.56
N THR A 411 -4.45 -48.50 6.71
CA THR A 411 -4.63 -49.66 5.81
C THR A 411 -3.78 -49.61 4.54
N GLY A 412 -3.12 -48.49 4.27
CA GLY A 412 -2.44 -48.20 3.01
C GLY A 412 -3.31 -47.47 1.98
N GLU A 413 -4.64 -47.49 2.17
CA GLU A 413 -5.60 -46.83 1.27
C GLU A 413 -5.82 -45.36 1.66
N TYR A 414 -5.64 -44.46 0.70
CA TYR A 414 -5.92 -43.04 0.87
C TYR A 414 -6.52 -42.43 -0.40
N LYS A 415 -7.12 -41.26 -0.25
CA LYS A 415 -7.50 -40.40 -1.38
C LYS A 415 -7.10 -38.96 -1.14
N ALA A 416 -6.66 -38.28 -2.20
CA ALA A 416 -6.68 -36.82 -2.29
C ALA A 416 -7.84 -36.43 -3.21
N ILE A 417 -8.68 -35.49 -2.80
CA ILE A 417 -9.95 -35.17 -3.49
C ILE A 417 -10.04 -33.66 -3.67
N ALA A 418 -10.34 -33.19 -4.88
CA ALA A 418 -10.60 -31.77 -5.11
C ALA A 418 -11.80 -31.29 -4.26
N GLY A 419 -11.59 -30.33 -3.36
CA GLY A 419 -12.66 -29.73 -2.56
C GLY A 419 -13.49 -28.69 -3.33
N VAL A 420 -12.88 -28.07 -4.34
CA VAL A 420 -13.49 -27.09 -5.24
C VAL A 420 -13.14 -27.38 -6.69
N ASP A 421 -13.77 -26.65 -7.62
CA ASP A 421 -13.31 -26.61 -9.01
C ASP A 421 -11.94 -25.91 -9.06
N ILE A 422 -10.93 -26.59 -9.60
CA ILE A 422 -9.55 -26.08 -9.71
C ILE A 422 -9.26 -25.79 -11.18
N LYS A 423 -9.03 -24.52 -11.50
CA LYS A 423 -8.60 -24.09 -12.82
C LYS A 423 -7.08 -24.14 -12.95
N LEU A 424 -6.60 -24.73 -14.04
CA LEU A 424 -5.19 -24.79 -14.39
C LEU A 424 -4.80 -23.65 -15.35
N LYS A 425 -3.50 -23.36 -15.44
CA LYS A 425 -2.94 -22.29 -16.27
C LYS A 425 -3.20 -22.48 -17.77
N ASP A 426 -3.45 -23.71 -18.22
CA ASP A 426 -3.84 -24.02 -19.61
C ASP A 426 -5.33 -23.78 -19.90
N GLY A 427 -6.10 -23.38 -18.88
CA GLY A 427 -7.53 -23.14 -18.96
C GLY A 427 -8.41 -24.35 -18.66
N SER A 428 -7.84 -25.54 -18.49
CA SER A 428 -8.60 -26.73 -18.08
C SER A 428 -9.10 -26.60 -16.63
N VAL A 429 -10.19 -27.31 -16.32
CA VAL A 429 -10.83 -27.29 -15.00
C VAL A 429 -10.97 -28.71 -14.47
N ILE A 430 -10.38 -28.94 -13.30
CA ILE A 430 -10.60 -30.15 -12.48
C ILE A 430 -11.84 -29.89 -11.64
N LYS A 431 -12.84 -30.77 -11.73
CA LYS A 431 -14.09 -30.60 -10.99
C LYS A 431 -13.97 -30.99 -9.52
N ALA A 432 -14.69 -30.30 -8.65
CA ALA A 432 -14.86 -30.73 -7.26
C ALA A 432 -15.26 -32.21 -7.18
N GLY A 433 -14.72 -32.94 -6.22
CA GLY A 433 -14.89 -34.38 -6.06
C GLY A 433 -13.97 -35.25 -6.92
N THR A 434 -13.19 -34.68 -7.84
CA THR A 434 -12.22 -35.45 -8.64
C THR A 434 -11.14 -36.06 -7.74
N ASP A 435 -10.81 -37.33 -7.97
CA ASP A 435 -9.71 -38.03 -7.30
C ASP A 435 -8.36 -37.57 -7.85
N LEU A 436 -7.57 -36.93 -6.99
CA LEU A 436 -6.27 -36.34 -7.27
C LEU A 436 -5.12 -37.17 -6.69
N SER A 437 -5.35 -38.39 -6.23
CA SER A 437 -4.32 -39.21 -5.56
C SER A 437 -3.10 -39.46 -6.46
N GLN A 438 -3.27 -39.50 -7.77
CA GLN A 438 -2.16 -39.60 -8.74
C GLN A 438 -1.20 -38.40 -8.71
N TYR A 439 -1.69 -37.23 -8.30
CA TYR A 439 -0.95 -35.98 -8.13
C TYR A 439 -0.44 -35.78 -6.70
N ALA A 440 -0.55 -36.80 -5.85
CA ALA A 440 -0.06 -36.78 -4.49
C ALA A 440 1.06 -37.81 -4.27
N GLU A 441 1.85 -37.59 -3.24
CA GLU A 441 2.83 -38.52 -2.70
C GLU A 441 2.44 -38.90 -1.27
N LEU A 442 2.42 -40.20 -1.01
CA LEU A 442 2.18 -40.77 0.31
C LEU A 442 3.51 -41.16 0.97
N LYS A 443 3.73 -40.70 2.20
CA LYS A 443 4.78 -41.22 3.09
C LYS A 443 4.12 -41.79 4.34
N TYR A 444 4.53 -42.99 4.74
CA TYR A 444 3.99 -43.67 5.92
C TYR A 444 5.12 -44.18 6.81
N ASP A 445 5.20 -43.65 8.03
CA ASP A 445 6.07 -44.18 9.09
C ASP A 445 5.23 -45.05 10.03
N LYS A 446 5.26 -46.36 9.79
CA LYS A 446 4.50 -47.34 10.58
C LYS A 446 4.90 -47.36 12.05
N ALA A 447 6.17 -47.12 12.37
CA ALA A 447 6.65 -47.17 13.74
C ALA A 447 6.13 -45.98 14.54
N LYS A 448 6.08 -44.80 13.92
CA LYS A 448 5.60 -43.58 14.57
C LYS A 448 4.10 -43.37 14.48
N GLY A 449 3.40 -44.00 13.54
CA GLY A 449 1.97 -43.74 13.30
C GLY A 449 1.74 -42.47 12.48
N ILE A 450 2.68 -42.13 11.58
CA ILE A 450 2.61 -40.89 10.80
C ILE A 450 2.24 -41.20 9.36
N VAL A 451 1.19 -40.55 8.86
CA VAL A 451 0.83 -40.49 7.44
C VAL A 451 0.99 -39.07 6.94
N GLU A 452 1.78 -38.91 5.87
CA GLU A 452 1.89 -37.65 5.15
C GLU A 452 1.41 -37.81 3.71
N ILE A 453 0.54 -36.90 3.28
CA ILE A 453 0.05 -36.81 1.90
C ILE A 453 0.42 -35.44 1.35
N SER A 454 1.30 -35.39 0.36
CA SER A 454 1.81 -34.13 -0.21
C SER A 454 1.40 -34.01 -1.66
N MET A 455 0.80 -32.89 -2.07
CA MET A 455 0.57 -32.62 -3.50
C MET A 455 1.92 -32.40 -4.20
N LYS A 456 2.11 -33.04 -5.36
CA LYS A 456 3.35 -32.93 -6.14
C LYS A 456 3.53 -31.51 -6.68
N GLN A 457 4.77 -31.04 -6.70
CA GLN A 457 5.09 -29.70 -7.16
C GLN A 457 4.70 -29.46 -8.62
N ASP A 458 4.87 -30.46 -9.49
CA ASP A 458 4.52 -30.35 -10.92
C ASP A 458 3.01 -30.16 -11.16
N PHE A 459 2.17 -30.63 -10.24
CA PHE A 459 0.74 -30.36 -10.21
C PHE A 459 0.46 -28.95 -9.68
N LEU A 460 1.05 -28.58 -8.53
CA LEU A 460 0.89 -27.24 -7.94
C LEU A 460 1.32 -26.12 -8.90
N ASP A 461 2.40 -26.33 -9.67
CA ASP A 461 2.89 -25.40 -10.68
C ASP A 461 1.91 -25.17 -11.84
N LYS A 462 0.94 -26.09 -12.07
CA LYS A 462 -0.08 -25.96 -13.10
C LYS A 462 -1.32 -25.20 -12.63
N VAL A 463 -1.50 -25.01 -11.32
CA VAL A 463 -2.67 -24.33 -10.76
C VAL A 463 -2.64 -22.83 -11.11
N ASP A 464 -3.75 -22.30 -11.61
CA ASP A 464 -3.89 -20.86 -11.86
C ASP A 464 -4.08 -20.12 -10.53
N ASN A 465 -3.35 -19.02 -10.33
CA ASN A 465 -3.52 -18.17 -9.16
C ASN A 465 -4.88 -17.48 -9.13
N ALA A 466 -5.54 -17.30 -10.28
CA ALA A 466 -6.90 -16.80 -10.36
C ALA A 466 -7.95 -17.82 -9.88
N SER A 467 -7.58 -19.09 -9.71
CA SER A 467 -8.46 -20.14 -9.20
C SER A 467 -8.48 -20.15 -7.67
N GLU A 468 -9.63 -20.47 -7.06
CA GLU A 468 -9.60 -21.06 -5.70
C GLU A 468 -8.83 -22.39 -5.74
N PHE A 469 -8.31 -22.83 -4.59
CA PHE A 469 -7.65 -24.13 -4.48
C PHE A 469 -8.03 -24.79 -3.17
N ASP A 470 -8.50 -26.03 -3.25
CA ASP A 470 -8.82 -26.85 -2.09
C ASP A 470 -8.67 -28.32 -2.49
N VAL A 471 -7.92 -29.05 -1.67
CA VAL A 471 -7.80 -30.50 -1.74
C VAL A 471 -8.08 -31.01 -0.34
N ASN A 472 -8.88 -32.06 -0.21
CA ASN A 472 -9.13 -32.81 1.02
C ASN A 472 -8.41 -34.14 0.95
N ALA A 473 -8.03 -34.70 2.10
CA ALA A 473 -7.48 -36.05 2.19
C ALA A 473 -8.40 -36.99 2.97
N ALA A 474 -8.50 -38.24 2.52
CA ALA A 474 -9.18 -39.30 3.25
C ALA A 474 -8.21 -40.46 3.47
N ILE A 475 -7.94 -40.81 4.72
CA ILE A 475 -7.07 -41.93 5.09
C ILE A 475 -7.90 -43.07 5.66
N GLN A 476 -7.85 -44.25 5.05
CA GLN A 476 -8.59 -45.41 5.55
C GLN A 476 -7.82 -46.07 6.69
N MET A 477 -8.48 -46.15 7.84
CA MET A 477 -7.99 -46.77 9.06
C MET A 477 -8.76 -48.04 9.36
N LYS A 478 -8.17 -48.90 10.18
CA LYS A 478 -8.83 -50.05 10.81
C LYS A 478 -8.68 -49.94 12.32
N ARG A 479 -9.79 -50.07 13.05
CA ARG A 479 -9.76 -50.12 14.53
C ARG A 479 -9.19 -51.45 14.99
N ILE A 480 -8.09 -51.44 15.74
CA ILE A 480 -7.36 -52.66 16.16
C ILE A 480 -7.39 -52.93 17.67
N SER A 481 -7.88 -52.01 18.49
CA SER A 481 -8.06 -52.25 19.93
C SER A 481 -9.32 -51.60 20.50
N ALA A 482 -9.76 -52.08 21.67
CA ALA A 482 -10.80 -51.43 22.46
C ALA A 482 -10.21 -50.25 23.23
N GLY A 483 -11.01 -49.21 23.47
CA GLY A 483 -10.55 -47.99 24.11
C GLY A 483 -11.15 -46.75 23.48
N THR A 484 -10.59 -45.59 23.80
CA THR A 484 -10.97 -44.30 23.21
C THR A 484 -9.73 -43.67 22.60
N PHE A 485 -9.85 -43.28 21.34
CA PHE A 485 -8.73 -42.80 20.53
C PHE A 485 -9.07 -41.42 19.99
N GLU A 486 -8.11 -40.53 20.12
CA GLU A 486 -8.17 -39.16 19.65
C GLU A 486 -7.21 -38.97 18.48
N ASN A 487 -7.56 -38.10 17.55
CA ASN A 487 -6.68 -37.81 16.43
C ASN A 487 -6.81 -36.35 15.96
N THR A 488 -5.69 -35.77 15.55
CA THR A 488 -5.54 -34.40 15.02
C THR A 488 -4.64 -34.47 13.79
N TYR A 489 -4.76 -33.54 12.85
CA TYR A 489 -3.78 -33.43 11.76
C TYR A 489 -3.34 -31.98 11.58
N LYS A 490 -2.29 -31.81 10.78
CA LYS A 490 -1.86 -30.53 10.27
C LYS A 490 -2.02 -30.46 8.76
N ASN A 491 -2.54 -29.35 8.26
CA ASN A 491 -2.38 -28.98 6.86
C ASN A 491 -1.26 -27.94 6.75
N VAL A 492 -0.34 -28.12 5.82
CA VAL A 492 0.78 -27.20 5.60
C VAL A 492 0.66 -26.60 4.22
N VAL A 493 0.57 -25.27 4.15
CA VAL A 493 0.47 -24.49 2.92
C VAL A 493 1.66 -23.56 2.83
N ASN A 494 2.56 -23.78 1.87
CA ASN A 494 3.81 -23.01 1.70
C ASN A 494 4.60 -22.81 3.01
N GLY A 495 4.71 -23.85 3.83
CA GLY A 495 5.36 -23.78 5.15
C GLY A 495 4.50 -23.25 6.30
N HIS A 496 3.31 -22.70 6.04
CA HIS A 496 2.37 -22.29 7.08
C HIS A 496 1.57 -23.50 7.58
N GLU A 497 1.69 -23.83 8.87
CA GLU A 497 0.99 -24.96 9.49
C GLU A 497 -0.36 -24.55 10.09
N LEU A 498 -1.43 -25.25 9.69
CA LEU A 498 -2.76 -25.19 10.29
C LEU A 498 -3.03 -26.49 11.05
N VAL A 499 -3.46 -26.38 12.31
CA VAL A 499 -3.82 -27.53 13.15
C VAL A 499 -5.34 -27.69 13.17
N SER A 500 -5.83 -28.90 12.93
CA SER A 500 -7.26 -29.21 12.97
C SER A 500 -7.83 -29.29 14.39
N ASN A 501 -9.15 -29.42 14.51
CA ASN A 501 -9.76 -29.97 15.72
C ASN A 501 -9.27 -31.41 15.99
N THR A 502 -9.42 -31.84 17.24
CA THR A 502 -9.23 -33.23 17.65
C THR A 502 -10.56 -33.97 17.56
N VAL A 503 -10.60 -35.07 16.83
CA VAL A 503 -11.75 -35.99 16.81
C VAL A 503 -11.54 -37.10 17.83
N LYS A 504 -12.63 -37.68 18.34
CA LYS A 504 -12.61 -38.72 19.36
C LYS A 504 -13.59 -39.83 19.02
N THR A 505 -13.14 -41.08 19.05
CA THR A 505 -14.04 -42.23 18.87
C THR A 505 -13.73 -43.32 19.88
N SER A 506 -14.72 -44.14 20.21
CA SER A 506 -14.57 -45.20 21.22
C SER A 506 -14.94 -46.58 20.65
N THR A 507 -14.35 -47.61 21.24
CA THR A 507 -14.65 -49.02 20.98
C THR A 507 -14.84 -49.72 22.32
N PRO A 508 -16.03 -50.29 22.59
CA PRO A 508 -16.27 -51.03 23.84
C PRO A 508 -15.30 -52.20 24.00
N GLU A 509 -14.97 -52.55 25.24
CA GLU A 509 -14.26 -53.80 25.51
C GLU A 509 -15.12 -55.00 25.09
N PRO A 510 -14.52 -56.07 24.54
CA PRO A 510 -15.24 -57.30 24.26
C PRO A 510 -15.87 -57.83 25.55
N GLU A 511 -17.17 -58.15 25.51
CA GLU A 511 -17.83 -58.78 26.66
C GLU A 511 -17.09 -60.06 27.03
N LYS A 512 -16.65 -60.17 28.30
CA LYS A 512 -16.11 -61.43 28.82
C LYS A 512 -17.20 -62.50 28.69
N PRO A 513 -16.88 -63.72 28.20
CA PRO A 513 -17.89 -64.77 28.09
C PRO A 513 -18.55 -65.00 29.46
N GLN A 514 -19.83 -64.68 29.59
CA GLN A 514 -20.60 -65.17 30.73
C GLN A 514 -20.77 -66.68 30.57
N PRO A 515 -20.52 -67.49 31.62
CA PRO A 515 -20.72 -68.93 31.54
C PRO A 515 -22.18 -69.22 31.18
N LYS A 516 -22.40 -69.93 30.07
CA LYS A 516 -23.72 -70.44 29.70
C LYS A 516 -24.23 -71.32 30.84
N LYS A 517 -25.32 -70.90 31.49
CA LYS A 517 -26.07 -71.72 32.43
C LYS A 517 -26.58 -72.96 31.66
N PRO A 518 -26.31 -74.20 32.10
CA PRO A 518 -26.72 -75.39 31.36
C PRO A 518 -28.24 -75.48 31.30
N THR A 519 -28.78 -75.66 30.10
CA THR A 519 -30.18 -76.00 29.85
C THR A 519 -30.44 -77.41 30.39
N PRO A 520 -31.41 -77.62 31.31
CA PRO A 520 -31.74 -78.97 31.76
C PRO A 520 -32.30 -79.80 30.60
N ALA A 521 -31.85 -81.05 30.47
CA ALA A 521 -32.35 -82.02 29.50
C ALA A 521 -33.84 -82.36 29.76
N PRO A 522 -34.65 -82.68 28.73
CA PRO A 522 -36.03 -83.05 28.92
C PRO A 522 -36.14 -84.44 29.56
N THR A 523 -36.72 -84.51 30.76
CA THR A 523 -37.10 -85.76 31.42
C THR A 523 -38.38 -86.33 30.82
N ALA A 524 -38.38 -87.65 30.64
CA ALA A 524 -39.46 -88.44 30.05
C ALA A 524 -40.80 -88.29 30.80
N GLN A 525 -41.89 -88.24 30.03
CA GLN A 525 -43.27 -88.28 30.53
C GLN A 525 -43.59 -89.63 31.17
N LYS A 526 -44.27 -89.59 32.33
CA LYS A 526 -45.13 -90.66 32.84
C LYS A 526 -46.47 -90.05 33.25
N PRO A 527 -47.63 -90.70 32.97
CA PRO A 527 -48.92 -90.03 32.92
C PRO A 527 -49.68 -90.09 34.25
N THR A 528 -50.52 -89.07 34.50
CA THR A 528 -51.59 -89.12 35.52
C THR A 528 -52.88 -88.47 35.02
N LEU A 529 -53.99 -89.15 35.31
CA LEU A 529 -55.39 -88.85 35.02
C LEU A 529 -55.98 -87.76 35.96
N PRO A 530 -57.20 -87.23 35.68
CA PRO A 530 -57.62 -85.86 36.02
C PRO A 530 -58.48 -85.74 37.28
N GLN A 531 -58.54 -84.54 37.87
CA GLN A 531 -59.69 -83.96 38.60
C GLN A 531 -59.39 -82.49 39.00
N THR A 532 -60.11 -81.48 38.49
CA THR A 532 -61.34 -80.79 38.97
C THR A 532 -61.14 -79.70 40.04
N GLY A 533 -61.56 -78.46 39.71
CA GLY A 533 -61.88 -77.32 40.61
C GLY A 533 -60.65 -76.56 41.16
N GLU A 534 -60.58 -75.24 41.31
CA GLU A 534 -61.55 -74.16 41.17
C GLU A 534 -60.77 -72.81 41.05
N HIS A 535 -61.49 -71.75 40.73
CA HIS A 535 -61.02 -70.45 40.23
C HIS A 535 -60.16 -69.61 41.19
N SER A 536 -59.19 -68.86 40.64
CA SER A 536 -59.23 -67.38 40.55
C SER A 536 -57.88 -66.78 40.15
N SER A 537 -57.79 -66.15 38.99
CA SER A 537 -57.34 -64.76 38.89
C SER A 537 -57.56 -64.20 37.47
N THR A 538 -58.20 -63.04 37.50
CA THR A 538 -58.50 -62.03 36.49
C THR A 538 -57.40 -61.70 35.48
N GLY A 539 -57.79 -61.51 34.20
CA GLY A 539 -57.17 -60.50 33.32
C GLY A 539 -56.96 -60.88 31.85
N LEU A 540 -58.02 -60.77 31.01
CA LEU A 540 -57.95 -60.73 29.52
C LEU A 540 -57.06 -59.56 29.05
N VAL A 541 -56.15 -59.67 28.08
CA VAL A 541 -56.28 -59.91 26.62
C VAL A 541 -57.11 -58.87 25.85
N ALA A 542 -56.45 -58.31 24.82
CA ALA A 542 -56.95 -57.89 23.50
C ALA A 542 -57.15 -56.39 23.16
N LEU A 543 -56.34 -56.00 22.16
CA LEU A 543 -56.69 -55.37 20.88
C LEU A 543 -57.13 -53.89 20.83
N GLY A 544 -56.40 -53.13 20.01
CA GLY A 544 -56.99 -52.51 18.81
C GLY A 544 -57.36 -51.02 18.86
N LEU A 545 -56.52 -50.21 18.19
CA LEU A 545 -56.85 -49.14 17.22
C LEU A 545 -58.09 -48.22 17.41
N SER A 546 -57.85 -46.91 17.47
CA SER A 546 -58.49 -45.81 16.68
C SER A 546 -58.23 -44.46 17.37
N MET A 547 -57.51 -43.50 16.75
CA MET A 547 -57.95 -42.45 15.82
C MET A 547 -58.97 -41.42 16.35
N LEU A 548 -58.58 -40.15 16.18
CA LEU A 548 -59.34 -38.95 15.75
C LEU A 548 -59.63 -37.80 16.74
N ALA A 549 -59.12 -36.63 16.33
CA ALA A 549 -59.68 -35.26 16.34
C ALA A 549 -60.00 -34.60 17.70
N GLY A 550 -59.77 -33.30 17.93
CA GLY A 550 -59.40 -32.17 17.08
C GLY A 550 -59.57 -30.84 17.85
N PHE A 551 -59.28 -29.72 17.17
CA PHE A 551 -59.47 -28.30 17.53
C PHE A 551 -58.51 -27.73 18.60
N GLY A 552 -57.69 -26.69 18.37
CA GLY A 552 -57.89 -25.37 17.74
C GLY A 552 -57.77 -24.33 18.88
N PHE A 553 -56.88 -23.32 18.91
CA PHE A 553 -56.93 -22.07 18.14
C PHE A 553 -55.86 -21.03 18.64
N PHE A 554 -55.52 -20.05 17.78
CA PHE A 554 -54.84 -18.74 17.99
C PHE A 554 -53.33 -18.71 18.38
N GLY A 555 -52.45 -17.88 17.82
CA GLY A 555 -52.53 -16.81 16.81
C GLY A 555 -51.18 -16.06 16.66
N LEU A 556 -50.85 -15.68 15.42
CA LEU A 556 -50.05 -14.52 14.92
C LEU A 556 -48.87 -13.94 15.74
N LYS A 557 -47.65 -13.93 15.16
CA LYS A 557 -46.95 -12.69 14.72
C LYS A 557 -45.65 -12.94 13.92
N LYS A 558 -45.57 -12.31 12.74
CA LYS A 558 -44.34 -12.01 11.98
C LYS A 558 -43.64 -10.77 12.57
N ARG A 559 -42.30 -10.79 12.62
CA ARG A 559 -41.37 -9.62 12.65
C ARG A 559 -40.20 -10.02 11.75
N LYS A 560 -40.09 -9.52 10.52
CA LYS A 560 -39.42 -8.28 10.08
C LYS A 560 -38.01 -8.07 10.65
N GLU A 561 -37.06 -8.18 9.73
CA GLU A 561 -35.71 -7.64 9.72
C GLU A 561 -35.65 -6.14 10.04
N ASN A 562 -34.55 -5.74 10.66
CA ASN A 562 -33.72 -4.59 10.28
C ASN A 562 -32.52 -4.52 11.24
N GLN A 563 -31.31 -4.76 10.75
CA GLN A 563 -30.26 -3.74 10.57
C GLN A 563 -29.00 -4.38 9.98
#